data_AF-A0AAW6PHK5-F1
#
_entry.id   AF-A0AAW6PHK5-F1
#
_cell.length_a   1.000
_cell.length_b   1.000
_cell.length_c   1.000
_cell.angle_alpha   90.00
_cell.angle_beta   90.00
_cell.angle_gamma   90.00
#
_symmetry.space_group_name_H-M   'P 1'
#
loop_
_entity.id
_entity.type
_entity.pdbx_description
1 polymer ?
#
loop_
_entity_poly.entity_id
_entity_poly.type
_entity_poly.pdbx_seq_one_letter_code
_entity_poly.pdbx_strand_id
1 'polypeptide(L)' 'MPSQSDLRFTFFVGETEFEVIEFTLDEGLSESYQLALELASRDPAIDFAKILDAPAHFILW' A
#
# COMPACT_ATOMS: atom_id res chain seq x y z
N MET A 1 20.73 15.27 12.13
CA MET A 1 20.17 13.91 11.94
C MET A 1 18.71 14.09 11.58
N PRO A 2 18.19 13.51 10.49
CA PRO A 2 16.75 13.49 10.30
C PRO A 2 16.17 12.68 11.45
N SER A 3 15.30 13.28 12.26
CA SER A 3 14.48 12.54 13.21
C SER A 3 13.63 11.57 12.39
N GLN A 4 13.82 10.27 12.57
CA GLN A 4 12.91 9.27 12.01
C GLN A 4 11.52 9.62 12.54
N SER A 5 10.67 10.14 11.67
CA SER A 5 9.24 10.24 11.93
C SER A 5 8.78 8.82 12.27
N ASP A 6 8.05 8.63 13.36
CA ASP A 6 7.40 7.34 13.69
C ASP A 6 6.21 7.12 12.74
N LEU A 7 6.45 7.29 11.43
CA LEU A 7 5.49 7.17 10.37
C LEU A 7 5.17 5.69 10.25
N ARG A 8 3.93 5.34 10.52
CA ARG A 8 3.45 3.97 10.38
C ARG A 8 2.46 3.94 9.24
N PHE A 9 2.46 2.84 8.52
CA PHE A 9 1.51 2.63 7.46
C PHE A 9 1.07 1.19 7.40
N THR A 10 -0.15 0.98 6.90
CA THR A 10 -0.73 -0.33 6.69
C THR A 10 -1.39 -0.38 5.32
N PHE A 11 -1.35 -1.55 4.68
CA PHE A 11 -1.95 -1.76 3.37
C PHE A 11 -2.76 -3.05 3.34
N PHE A 12 -4.01 -2.93 2.88
CA PHE A 12 -4.95 -4.04 2.74
C PHE A 12 -5.53 -4.06 1.34
N VAL A 13 -5.73 -5.26 0.78
CA VAL A 13 -6.51 -5.49 -0.44
C VAL A 13 -7.56 -6.54 -0.13
N GLY A 14 -8.83 -6.14 -0.10
CA GLY A 14 -9.89 -6.98 0.47
C GLY A 14 -9.58 -7.34 1.94
N GLU A 15 -9.42 -8.63 2.21
CA GLU A 15 -9.05 -9.16 3.54
C GLU A 15 -7.56 -9.48 3.69
N THR A 16 -6.74 -9.23 2.65
CA THR A 16 -5.32 -9.57 2.63
C THR A 16 -4.47 -8.38 3.07
N GLU A 17 -3.62 -8.58 4.07
CA GLU A 17 -2.66 -7.58 4.56
C GLU A 17 -1.29 -7.78 3.91
N PHE A 18 -0.63 -6.66 3.56
CA PHE A 18 0.75 -6.66 3.07
C PHE A 18 1.62 -5.72 3.92
N GLU A 19 2.89 -6.09 4.03
CA GLU A 19 3.92 -5.18 4.53
C GLU A 19 4.35 -4.26 3.38
N VAL A 20 4.32 -2.95 3.62
CA VAL A 20 4.76 -1.97 2.63
C VAL A 20 6.24 -1.70 2.84
N ILE A 21 7.03 -1.83 1.79
CA ILE A 21 8.47 -1.56 1.82
C ILE A 21 8.73 -0.12 1.39
N GLU A 22 8.07 0.31 0.32
CA GLU A 22 8.17 1.65 -0.24
C GLU A 22 6.83 2.05 -0.86
N PHE A 23 6.54 3.35 -0.88
CA PHE A 23 5.42 3.90 -1.62
C PHE A 23 5.79 5.23 -2.29
N THR A 24 5.17 5.49 -3.43
CA THR A 24 5.17 6.80 -4.09
C THR A 24 3.74 7.18 -4.41
N LEU A 25 3.33 8.36 -3.94
CA LEU A 25 2.01 8.93 -4.20
C LEU A 25 2.17 10.17 -5.09
N ASP A 26 1.56 10.14 -6.27
CA ASP A 26 1.48 11.26 -7.19
C ASP A 26 0.04 11.79 -7.23
N GLU A 27 -0.14 13.08 -6.93
CA GLU A 27 -1.44 13.74 -6.80
C GLU A 27 -1.42 15.12 -7.46
N GLY A 28 -2.49 15.42 -8.20
CA GLY A 28 -2.69 16.69 -8.91
C GLY A 28 -4.11 17.23 -8.73
N LEU A 29 -4.28 18.55 -8.88
CA LEU A 29 -5.61 19.16 -8.78
C LEU A 29 -6.48 18.73 -9.96
N SER A 30 -7.63 18.12 -9.65
CA SER A 30 -8.59 17.62 -10.66
C SER A 30 -8.02 16.51 -11.55
N GLU A 31 -7.01 15.80 -11.07
CA GLU A 31 -6.43 14.62 -11.71
C GLU A 31 -6.69 13.38 -10.85
N SER A 32 -6.64 12.20 -11.47
CA SER A 32 -6.62 10.96 -10.70
C SER A 32 -5.27 10.82 -10.01
N TYR A 33 -5.27 10.44 -8.74
CA TYR A 33 -4.04 10.10 -8.04
C TYR A 33 -3.48 8.77 -8.54
N GLN A 34 -2.18 8.58 -8.39
CA GLN A 34 -1.51 7.30 -8.59
C GLN A 34 -0.72 6.94 -7.33
N LEU A 35 -1.06 5.80 -6.73
CA LEU A 35 -0.30 5.21 -5.63
C LEU A 35 0.44 3.98 -6.14
N ALA A 36 1.77 4.06 -6.17
CA ALA A 36 2.66 2.93 -6.46
C ALA A 36 3.24 2.37 -5.15
N LEU A 37 3.22 1.04 -5.00
CA LEU A 37 3.62 0.35 -3.78
C LEU A 37 4.61 -0.78 -4.09
N GLU A 38 5.66 -0.87 -3.29
CA GLU A 38 6.47 -2.08 -3.16
C GLU A 38 6.02 -2.83 -1.92
N LEU A 39 5.62 -4.09 -2.11
CA LEU A 39 4.95 -4.90 -1.08
C LEU A 39 5.71 -6.18 -0.79
N ALA A 40 5.69 -6.59 0.47
CA ALA A 40 6.10 -7.92 0.91
C ALA A 40 4.91 -8.65 1.55
N SER A 41 4.90 -9.98 1.42
CA SER A 41 3.92 -10.85 2.07
C SER A 41 4.63 -11.96 2.83
N ARG A 42 4.05 -12.34 3.98
CA ARG A 42 4.45 -13.53 4.73
C ARG A 42 3.82 -14.81 4.17
N ASP A 43 2.71 -14.68 3.45
CA ASP A 43 2.05 -15.76 2.74
C ASP A 43 2.60 -15.87 1.31
N PRO A 44 3.33 -16.95 0.96
CA PRO A 44 3.86 -17.16 -0.39
C PRO A 44 2.81 -17.64 -1.40
N ALA A 45 1.60 -18.01 -0.97
CA ALA A 45 0.56 -18.62 -1.78
C ALA A 45 -0.65 -17.69 -2.01
N ILE A 46 -0.42 -16.37 -2.06
CA ILE A 46 -1.46 -15.38 -2.34
C ILE A 46 -2.10 -15.65 -3.70
N ASP A 47 -3.42 -15.75 -3.70
CA ASP A 47 -4.23 -15.88 -4.90
C ASP A 47 -4.52 -14.49 -5.50
N PHE A 48 -3.65 -14.05 -6.41
CA PHE A 48 -3.77 -12.75 -7.08
C PHE A 48 -5.10 -12.57 -7.81
N ALA A 49 -5.75 -13.64 -8.27
CA ALA A 49 -7.04 -13.55 -8.95
C ALA A 49 -8.17 -13.09 -8.01
N LYS A 50 -8.00 -13.23 -6.69
CA LYS A 50 -8.97 -12.74 -5.69
C LYS A 50 -8.75 -11.30 -5.24
N ILE A 51 -7.55 -10.75 -5.45
CA ILE A 51 -7.18 -9.42 -4.96
C ILE A 51 -7.00 -8.40 -6.08
N LEU A 52 -6.79 -8.83 -7.33
CA LEU A 52 -6.73 -7.93 -8.47
C LEU A 52 -8.07 -7.19 -8.61
N ASP A 53 -7.99 -5.87 -8.80
CA ASP A 53 -9.13 -4.94 -8.87
C ASP A 53 -10.05 -4.90 -7.63
N ALA A 54 -9.68 -5.59 -6.55
CA ALA A 54 -10.38 -5.46 -5.28
C ALA A 54 -10.04 -4.11 -4.63
N PRO A 55 -10.97 -3.53 -3.85
CA PRO A 55 -10.70 -2.31 -3.11
C PRO A 55 -9.46 -2.44 -2.23
N ALA A 56 -8.57 -1.46 -2.33
CA ALA A 56 -7.34 -1.37 -1.56
C ALA A 56 -7.38 -0.18 -0.61
N HIS A 57 -6.86 -0.37 0.60
CA HIS A 57 -6.78 0.66 1.63
C HIS A 57 -5.33 0.83 2.06
N PHE A 58 -4.79 2.02 1.84
CA PHE A 58 -3.50 2.46 2.36
C PHE A 58 -3.73 3.50 3.45
N ILE A 59 -3.22 3.26 4.65
CA ILE A 59 -3.42 4.15 5.80
C ILE A 59 -2.05 4.62 6.29
N LEU A 60 -1.89 5.94 6.43
CA LEU A 60 -0.73 6.60 7.05
C LEU A 60 -1.14 7.11 8.44
N TRP A 61 -0.32 6.82 9.44
CA TRP A 61 -0.53 7.17 10.85
C TRP A 61 0.61 8.02 11.40
#